data_AF-A0A6P1WXK5-F1
#
_entry.id   AF-A0A6P1WXK5-F1
#
_cell.length_a   1.000
_cell.length_b   1.000
_cell.length_c   1.000
_cell.angle_alpha   90.00
_cell.angle_beta   90.00
_cell.angle_gamma   90.00
#
_symmetry.space_group_name_H-M   'P 1'
#
loop_
_entity.id
_entity.type
_entity.pdbx_description
1 polymer ?
#
loop_
_entity_poly.entity_id
_entity_poly.type
_entity_poly.pdbx_seq_one_letter_code
_entity_poly.pdbx_strand_id
1 'polypeptide(L)'
;MEIKELKIGDEVQVVFGSQRMRDADDEKWVYEPYFENGTVASVGEYGKNAKVEFKDGSFTIIDEDTEWYLIPSSTEVATHEASEIKKPHHYMFENGTEAIKIINMIVKRYKQSIVAAQIYNAIKYIIRAPFKNGIKDLKKAKESINFAIKFWDNKEMEYKE
;
A
#
# COMPACT_ATOMS: atom_id res chain seq x y z
N MET A 1 -3.21 -16.99 1.33
CA MET A 1 -2.93 -17.82 2.52
C MET A 1 -4.24 -18.00 3.25
N GLU A 2 -4.54 -19.21 3.70
CA GLU A 2 -5.79 -19.51 4.39
C GLU A 2 -5.59 -19.52 5.93
N ILE A 3 -6.64 -19.22 6.71
CA ILE A 3 -6.55 -19.18 8.19
C ILE A 3 -6.08 -20.53 8.76
N LYS A 4 -6.48 -21.64 8.14
CA LYS A 4 -6.03 -23.00 8.50
C LYS A 4 -4.51 -23.21 8.38
N GLU A 5 -3.82 -22.35 7.63
CA GLU A 5 -2.38 -22.43 7.42
C GLU A 5 -1.58 -21.65 8.47
N LEU A 6 -2.26 -20.81 9.28
CA LEU A 6 -1.64 -20.06 10.37
C LEU A 6 -1.20 -20.98 11.51
N LYS A 7 -0.12 -20.60 12.16
CA LYS A 7 0.43 -21.25 13.34
C LYS A 7 0.41 -20.29 14.51
N ILE A 8 0.33 -20.87 15.71
CA ILE A 8 0.51 -20.11 16.95
C ILE A 8 1.89 -19.45 16.91
N GLY A 9 1.94 -18.14 17.15
CA GLY A 9 3.16 -17.35 17.08
C GLY A 9 3.40 -16.65 15.74
N ASP A 10 2.61 -16.91 14.71
CA ASP A 10 2.70 -16.15 13.46
C ASP A 10 2.32 -14.68 13.70
N GLU A 11 3.10 -13.77 13.14
CA GLU A 11 2.75 -12.35 13.11
C GLU A 11 1.81 -12.09 11.93
N VAL A 12 0.72 -11.39 12.19
CA VAL A 12 -0.28 -11.01 11.18
C VAL A 12 -0.62 -9.55 11.29
N GLN A 13 -0.91 -8.92 10.16
CA GLN A 13 -1.45 -7.57 10.09
C GLN A 13 -2.95 -7.66 9.81
N VAL A 14 -3.78 -7.05 10.67
CA VAL A 14 -5.25 -7.12 10.61
C VAL A 14 -5.83 -5.73 10.41
N VAL A 15 -6.85 -5.59 9.57
CA VAL A 15 -7.64 -4.34 9.52
C VAL A 15 -8.35 -4.16 10.86
N PHE A 16 -7.92 -3.19 11.66
CA PHE A 16 -8.45 -2.97 13.01
C PHE A 16 -9.55 -1.91 13.06
N GLY A 17 -9.60 -1.02 12.07
CA GLY A 17 -10.69 -0.05 11.93
C GLY A 17 -10.47 0.91 10.79
N SER A 18 -11.24 1.99 10.76
CA SER A 18 -11.04 3.10 9.83
C SER A 18 -10.72 4.39 10.56
N GLN A 19 -9.66 5.06 10.14
CA GLN A 19 -9.28 6.36 10.65
C GLN A 19 -9.77 7.44 9.69
N ARG A 20 -10.35 8.49 10.27
CA ARG A 20 -10.84 9.64 9.51
C ARG A 20 -9.69 10.63 9.32
N MET A 21 -9.16 10.72 8.11
CA MET A 21 -8.11 11.68 7.76
C MET A 21 -8.68 12.80 6.90
N ARG A 22 -8.20 14.03 7.12
CA ARG A 22 -8.47 15.18 6.26
C ARG A 22 -7.46 15.14 5.12
N ASP A 23 -7.94 14.99 3.89
CA ASP A 23 -7.07 15.06 2.71
C ASP A 23 -6.47 16.47 2.60
N ALA A 24 -5.15 16.57 2.52
CA ALA A 24 -4.43 17.84 2.45
C ALA A 24 -4.65 18.55 1.11
N ASP A 25 -5.03 17.80 0.06
CA ASP A 25 -5.18 18.31 -1.29
C ASP A 25 -6.65 18.72 -1.60
N ASP A 26 -7.63 18.03 -1.02
CA ASP A 26 -9.05 18.14 -1.43
C ASP A 26 -10.03 18.49 -0.28
N GLU A 27 -9.54 18.81 0.93
CA GLU A 27 -10.31 19.12 2.17
C GLU A 27 -11.41 18.11 2.58
N LYS A 28 -11.52 16.99 1.87
CA LYS A 28 -12.56 15.99 2.09
C LYS A 28 -12.10 14.99 3.14
N TRP A 29 -13.02 14.61 4.02
CA TRP A 29 -12.79 13.52 4.96
C TRP A 29 -12.75 12.19 4.21
N VAL A 30 -11.64 11.47 4.37
CA VAL A 30 -11.44 10.12 3.83
C VAL A 30 -11.33 9.16 5.01
N TYR A 31 -12.05 8.04 4.92
CA TYR A 31 -11.92 6.92 5.85
C TYR A 31 -10.91 5.95 5.26
N GLU A 32 -9.73 5.88 5.85
CA GLU A 32 -8.71 4.91 5.47
C GLU A 32 -8.70 3.77 6.50
N PRO A 33 -8.70 2.50 6.09
CA PRO A 33 -8.49 1.41 7.02
C PRO A 33 -7.11 1.58 7.67
N TYR A 34 -7.04 1.45 8.98
CA TYR A 34 -5.77 1.31 9.67
C TYR A 34 -5.61 -0.13 10.12
N PHE A 35 -4.38 -0.59 10.02
CA PHE A 35 -4.00 -1.95 10.30
C PHE A 35 -3.25 -2.00 11.63
N GLU A 36 -3.42 -3.10 12.34
CA GLU A 36 -2.66 -3.38 13.54
C GLU A 36 -1.99 -4.75 13.44
N ASN A 37 -0.75 -4.81 13.90
CA ASN A 37 0.02 -6.05 13.90
C ASN A 37 -0.25 -6.79 15.20
N GLY A 38 -0.60 -8.06 15.10
CA GLY A 38 -0.77 -8.93 16.25
C GLY A 38 -0.17 -10.31 16.00
N THR A 39 -0.14 -11.10 17.06
CA THR A 39 0.39 -12.47 17.04
C THR A 39 -0.77 -13.45 17.15
N VAL A 40 -0.75 -14.49 16.32
CA VAL A 40 -1.74 -15.56 16.38
C VAL A 40 -1.60 -16.32 17.70
N ALA A 41 -2.59 -16.19 18.57
CA ALA A 41 -2.66 -16.83 19.87
C ALA A 41 -3.27 -18.25 19.79
N SER A 42 -4.24 -18.44 18.90
CA SER A 42 -4.88 -19.75 18.67
C SER A 42 -5.59 -19.79 17.33
N VAL A 43 -5.62 -20.95 16.68
CA VAL A 43 -6.44 -21.21 15.49
C VAL A 43 -7.61 -22.11 15.88
N GLY A 44 -8.82 -21.74 15.48
CA GLY A 44 -10.04 -22.49 15.80
C GLY A 44 -10.03 -23.89 15.19
N GLU A 45 -10.78 -24.81 15.80
CA GLU A 45 -10.76 -26.26 15.51
C GLU A 45 -11.01 -26.62 14.03
N TYR A 46 -11.72 -25.76 13.30
CA TYR A 46 -12.01 -25.93 11.87
C TYR A 46 -11.16 -25.06 10.93
N GLY A 47 -10.18 -24.31 11.46
CA GLY A 47 -9.34 -23.39 10.68
C GLY A 47 -10.10 -22.23 10.03
N LYS A 48 -11.31 -21.94 10.51
CA LYS A 48 -12.19 -20.86 10.00
C LYS A 48 -11.95 -19.52 10.67
N ASN A 49 -11.35 -19.54 11.85
CA ASN A 49 -11.02 -18.34 12.59
C ASN A 49 -9.70 -18.52 13.34
N ALA A 50 -9.07 -17.39 13.67
CA ALA A 50 -7.92 -17.36 14.56
C ALA A 50 -8.04 -16.18 15.52
N LYS A 51 -7.58 -16.38 16.76
CA LYS A 51 -7.44 -15.32 17.75
C LYS A 51 -6.08 -14.66 17.54
N VAL A 52 -6.07 -13.34 17.42
CA VAL A 52 -4.87 -12.51 17.26
C VAL A 52 -4.76 -11.59 18.46
N GLU A 53 -3.64 -11.63 19.19
CA GLU A 53 -3.34 -10.73 20.30
C GLU A 53 -2.44 -9.58 19.86
N PHE A 54 -2.80 -8.37 20.26
CA PHE A 54 -2.05 -7.15 19.98
C PHE A 54 -1.07 -6.83 21.11
N LYS A 55 -0.14 -5.92 20.84
CA LYS A 55 0.92 -5.54 21.80
C LYS A 55 0.38 -4.89 23.07
N ASP A 56 -0.80 -4.28 23.02
CA ASP A 56 -1.46 -3.67 24.17
C ASP A 56 -2.22 -4.68 25.05
N GLY A 57 -2.22 -5.96 24.67
CA GLY A 57 -2.92 -7.05 25.35
C GLY A 57 -4.39 -7.21 24.95
N SER A 58 -4.90 -6.35 24.05
CA SER A 58 -6.21 -6.57 23.43
C SER A 58 -6.12 -7.70 22.39
N PHE A 59 -7.26 -8.23 21.98
CA PHE A 59 -7.31 -9.28 20.96
C PHE A 59 -8.45 -9.06 19.98
N THR A 60 -8.30 -9.60 18.78
CA THR A 60 -9.36 -9.74 17.78
C THR A 60 -9.49 -11.19 17.33
N ILE A 61 -10.59 -11.48 16.66
CA ILE A 61 -10.83 -12.75 15.99
C ILE A 61 -10.85 -12.44 14.50
N ILE A 62 -9.93 -13.06 13.75
CA ILE A 62 -9.96 -13.03 12.29
C ILE A 62 -10.76 -14.23 11.78
N ASP A 63 -11.57 -14.01 10.76
CA ASP A 63 -12.41 -15.00 10.08
C ASP A 63 -12.44 -14.75 8.55
N GLU A 64 -13.38 -15.37 7.84
CA GLU A 64 -13.51 -15.27 6.38
C GLU A 64 -13.85 -13.85 5.89
N ASP A 65 -14.47 -13.02 6.73
CA ASP A 65 -14.86 -11.66 6.40
C ASP A 65 -13.81 -10.62 6.87
N THR A 66 -12.80 -11.07 7.60
CA THR A 66 -11.74 -10.22 8.12
C THR A 66 -10.59 -10.12 7.12
N GLU A 67 -10.22 -8.90 6.73
CA GLU A 67 -9.03 -8.67 5.91
C GLU A 67 -7.75 -8.73 6.77
N TRP A 68 -6.86 -9.67 6.46
CA TRP A 68 -5.60 -9.90 7.17
C TRP A 68 -4.48 -10.37 6.24
N TYR A 69 -3.24 -10.18 6.68
CA TYR A 69 -2.03 -10.52 5.94
C TYR A 69 -1.01 -11.19 6.88
N LEU A 70 -0.36 -12.29 6.43
CA LEU A 70 0.75 -12.90 7.18
C LEU A 70 2.01 -12.04 7.06
N ILE A 71 2.69 -11.80 8.19
CA ILE A 71 4.01 -11.17 8.25
C ILE A 71 5.06 -12.30 8.29
N PRO A 72 5.87 -12.50 7.23
CA PRO A 72 6.85 -13.57 7.21
C PRO A 72 7.99 -13.32 8.21
N SER A 73 8.28 -14.34 9.04
CA SER A 73 9.30 -14.34 10.12
C SER A 73 10.74 -13.99 9.67
N SER A 74 11.05 -13.92 8.36
CA SER A 74 12.42 -13.77 7.83
C SER A 74 12.76 -12.38 7.29
N THR A 75 12.10 -11.30 7.74
CA THR A 75 12.51 -9.95 7.36
C THR A 75 13.11 -9.26 8.57
N GLU A 76 14.41 -8.93 8.50
CA GLU A 76 15.07 -8.06 9.49
C GLU A 76 14.17 -6.86 9.80
N VAL A 77 13.87 -6.69 11.08
CA VAL A 77 13.06 -5.57 11.57
C VAL A 77 13.81 -4.28 11.21
N ALA A 78 13.28 -3.51 10.27
CA ALA A 78 13.78 -2.18 9.99
C ALA A 78 13.58 -1.31 11.25
N THR A 79 14.65 -1.08 12.00
CA THR A 79 14.66 -0.09 13.07
C THR A 79 14.49 1.29 12.46
N HIS A 80 13.40 1.97 12.80
CA HIS A 80 13.16 3.36 12.43
C HIS A 80 14.13 4.29 13.17
N GLU A 81 15.30 4.52 12.60
CA GLU A 81 16.08 5.73 12.91
C GLU A 81 15.56 6.89 12.05
N ALA A 82 14.94 7.85 12.74
CA ALA A 82 14.76 9.27 12.42
C ALA A 82 14.24 9.65 11.01
N SER A 83 12.97 10.04 10.94
CA SER A 83 12.58 11.43 10.63
C SER A 83 11.07 11.55 10.39
N GLU A 84 10.48 12.61 10.94
CA GLU A 84 9.08 12.98 10.86
C GLU A 84 8.64 13.28 9.41
N ILE A 85 8.33 12.24 8.64
CA ILE A 85 7.51 12.37 7.43
C ILE A 85 6.46 11.27 7.54
N LYS A 86 5.20 11.67 7.75
CA LYS A 86 4.04 10.76 7.71
C LYS A 86 4.03 10.05 6.35
N LYS A 87 4.62 8.87 6.25
CA LYS A 87 4.61 8.04 5.03
C LYS A 87 3.35 7.17 5.10
N PRO A 88 2.31 7.45 4.29
CA PRO A 88 1.08 6.68 4.39
C PRO A 88 1.29 5.26 3.86
N HIS A 89 0.67 4.28 4.55
CA HIS A 89 0.87 2.83 4.38
C HIS A 89 0.71 2.35 2.93
N HIS A 90 -0.16 3.00 2.14
CA HIS A 90 -0.45 2.65 0.76
C HIS A 90 0.70 2.91 -0.25
N TYR A 91 1.88 3.33 0.20
CA TYR A 91 3.10 3.39 -0.60
C TYR A 91 4.19 2.43 -0.10
N MET A 92 3.86 1.42 0.71
CA MET A 92 4.79 0.40 1.18
C MET A 92 4.41 -0.96 0.59
N PHE A 93 5.37 -1.66 -0.01
CA PHE A 93 5.22 -3.06 -0.42
C PHE A 93 5.54 -4.01 0.74
N GLU A 94 5.05 -5.26 0.67
CA GLU A 94 5.20 -6.29 1.70
C GLU A 94 6.64 -6.50 2.18
N ASN A 95 7.63 -6.34 1.28
CA ASN A 95 9.06 -6.47 1.59
C ASN A 95 9.70 -5.17 2.14
N GLY A 96 8.90 -4.19 2.59
CA GLY A 96 9.38 -2.90 3.09
C GLY A 96 9.87 -1.94 2.01
N THR A 97 9.74 -2.30 0.73
CA THR A 97 10.12 -1.40 -0.36
C THR A 97 9.10 -0.27 -0.49
N GLU A 98 9.59 0.98 -0.44
CA GLU A 98 8.74 2.13 -0.72
C GLU A 98 8.38 2.18 -2.21
N ALA A 99 7.10 2.35 -2.52
CA ALA A 99 6.57 2.55 -3.87
C ALA A 99 7.31 3.66 -4.62
N ILE A 100 7.70 4.73 -3.92
CA ILE A 100 8.47 5.82 -4.50
C ILE A 100 9.82 5.35 -5.06
N LYS A 101 10.49 4.36 -4.44
CA LYS A 101 11.76 3.82 -4.91
C LYS A 101 11.56 3.08 -6.24
N ILE A 102 10.53 2.24 -6.34
CA ILE A 102 10.20 1.50 -7.57
C ILE A 102 9.79 2.48 -8.67
N ILE A 103 8.90 3.43 -8.36
CA ILE A 103 8.49 4.47 -9.31
C ILE A 103 9.71 5.22 -9.84
N ASN A 104 10.60 5.66 -8.95
CA ASN A 104 11.83 6.36 -9.33
C ASN A 104 12.76 5.52 -10.22
N MET A 105 12.89 4.20 -9.96
CA MET A 105 13.65 3.30 -10.83
C MET A 105 13.05 3.17 -12.24
N ILE A 106 11.72 3.18 -12.34
CA ILE A 106 11.01 3.08 -13.62
C ILE A 106 11.11 4.40 -14.40
N VAL A 107 10.77 5.53 -13.78
CA VAL A 107 10.68 6.84 -14.46
C VAL A 107 12.04 7.32 -14.99
N LYS A 108 13.16 6.94 -14.35
CA LYS A 108 14.52 7.25 -14.81
C LYS A 108 14.87 6.67 -16.18
N ARG A 109 14.10 5.68 -16.66
CA ARG A 109 14.29 5.07 -17.98
C ARG A 109 13.65 5.86 -19.12
N TYR A 110 12.83 6.87 -18.77
CA TYR A 110 12.12 7.70 -19.73
C TYR A 110 12.92 8.98 -20.00
N LYS A 111 13.28 9.21 -21.27
CA LYS A 111 14.08 10.39 -21.67
C LYS A 111 13.28 11.69 -21.63
N GLN A 112 11.99 11.62 -21.94
CA GLN A 112 11.11 12.79 -21.92
C GLN A 112 10.53 13.00 -20.52
N SER A 113 10.79 14.16 -19.93
CA SER A 113 10.35 14.52 -18.57
C SER A 113 8.82 14.46 -18.41
N ILE A 114 8.08 14.93 -19.43
CA ILE A 114 6.62 14.89 -19.40
C ILE A 114 6.07 13.47 -19.39
N VAL A 115 6.67 12.58 -20.18
CA VAL A 115 6.31 11.16 -20.20
C VAL A 115 6.66 10.53 -18.86
N ALA A 116 7.86 10.80 -18.32
CA ALA A 116 8.28 10.30 -17.01
C ALA A 116 7.31 10.72 -15.89
N ALA A 117 6.84 11.97 -15.89
CA ALA A 117 5.86 12.47 -14.93
C ALA A 117 4.48 11.79 -15.06
N GLN A 118 4.04 11.50 -16.28
CA GLN A 118 2.79 10.78 -16.49
C GLN A 118 2.89 9.30 -16.08
N ILE A 119 4.03 8.66 -16.31
CA ILE A 119 4.31 7.30 -15.84
C ILE A 119 4.36 7.26 -14.31
N TYR A 120 5.00 8.26 -13.67
CA TYR A 120 4.97 8.44 -12.21
C TYR A 120 3.52 8.44 -11.69
N ASN A 121 2.66 9.29 -12.26
CA ASN A 121 1.28 9.44 -11.83
C ASN A 121 0.48 8.16 -12.07
N ALA A 122 0.67 7.50 -13.20
CA ALA A 122 0.00 6.24 -13.51
C ALA A 122 0.32 5.17 -12.46
N ILE A 123 1.60 4.95 -12.14
CA ILE A 123 2.01 3.95 -11.15
C ILE A 123 1.54 4.36 -9.75
N LYS A 124 1.66 5.65 -9.38
CA LYS A 124 1.10 6.19 -8.13
C LYS A 124 -0.37 5.82 -7.97
N TYR A 125 -1.19 6.04 -8.99
CA TYR A 125 -2.62 5.73 -8.93
C TYR A 125 -2.92 4.23 -8.98
N ILE A 126 -2.13 3.43 -9.69
CA ILE A 126 -2.26 1.96 -9.68
C ILE A 126 -2.01 1.40 -8.28
N ILE A 127 -0.92 1.80 -7.64
CA ILE A 127 -0.58 1.35 -6.29
C ILE A 127 -1.62 1.83 -5.27
N ARG A 128 -2.13 3.05 -5.45
CA ARG A 128 -3.14 3.64 -4.56
C ARG A 128 -4.55 3.04 -4.73
N ALA A 129 -4.86 2.47 -5.90
CA ALA A 129 -6.19 1.97 -6.22
C ALA A 129 -6.73 0.95 -5.20
N PRO A 130 -6.03 -0.12 -4.82
CA PRO A 130 -6.53 -1.08 -3.83
C PRO A 130 -6.76 -0.45 -2.43
N PHE A 131 -6.10 0.66 -2.10
CA PHE A 131 -6.10 1.22 -0.74
C PHE A 131 -6.93 2.50 -0.55
N LYS A 132 -7.20 3.29 -1.62
CA LYS A 132 -7.87 4.60 -1.50
C LYS A 132 -9.15 4.74 -2.33
N ASN A 133 -9.04 4.84 -3.65
CA ASN A 133 -10.19 5.22 -4.49
C ASN A 133 -10.59 4.16 -5.54
N GLY A 134 -10.03 2.96 -5.49
CA GLY A 134 -10.38 1.85 -6.38
C GLY A 134 -10.42 2.27 -7.85
N ILE A 135 -11.57 2.05 -8.48
CA ILE A 135 -11.79 2.34 -9.89
C ILE A 135 -11.55 3.82 -10.28
N LYS A 136 -11.73 4.77 -9.37
CA LYS A 136 -11.45 6.20 -9.67
C LYS A 136 -9.96 6.43 -9.87
N ASP A 137 -9.12 5.80 -9.06
CA ASP A 137 -7.67 5.86 -9.25
C ASP A 137 -7.24 5.09 -10.49
N LEU A 138 -7.87 3.96 -10.81
CA LEU A 138 -7.63 3.29 -12.09
C LEU A 138 -8.00 4.17 -13.30
N LYS A 139 -9.08 4.96 -13.21
CA LYS A 139 -9.44 5.95 -14.25
C LYS A 139 -8.39 7.06 -14.36
N LYS A 140 -7.90 7.61 -13.25
CA LYS A 140 -6.81 8.60 -13.25
C LYS A 140 -5.52 8.02 -13.82
N ALA A 141 -5.18 6.77 -13.46
CA ALA A 141 -4.03 6.05 -14.03
C ALA A 141 -4.17 5.93 -15.55
N LYS A 142 -5.34 5.52 -16.03
CA LYS A 142 -5.66 5.45 -17.46
C LYS A 142 -5.47 6.81 -18.15
N GLU A 143 -5.97 7.90 -17.56
CA GLU A 143 -5.78 9.25 -18.10
C GLU A 143 -4.30 9.64 -18.19
N SER A 144 -3.51 9.37 -17.14
CA SER A 144 -2.06 9.61 -17.19
C SER A 144 -1.37 8.79 -18.28
N ILE A 145 -1.71 7.52 -18.47
CA ILE A 145 -1.18 6.70 -19.57
C ILE A 145 -1.58 7.28 -20.94
N ASN A 146 -2.83 7.72 -21.11
CA ASN A 146 -3.25 8.36 -22.36
C ASN A 146 -2.44 9.63 -22.65
N PHE A 147 -2.14 10.45 -21.63
CA PHE A 147 -1.25 11.60 -21.79
C PHE A 147 0.18 11.16 -22.14
N ALA A 148 0.72 10.15 -21.45
CA ALA A 148 2.05 9.61 -21.75
C ALA A 148 2.15 9.18 -23.22
N ILE A 149 1.14 8.48 -23.75
CA ILE A 149 1.06 8.07 -25.16
C ILE A 149 1.03 9.28 -26.10
N LYS A 150 0.23 10.31 -25.78
CA LYS A 150 0.16 11.54 -26.59
C LYS A 150 1.52 12.23 -26.72
N PHE A 151 2.33 12.23 -25.67
CA PHE A 151 3.66 12.83 -25.68
C PHE A 151 4.75 11.85 -26.13
N TRP A 152 4.49 10.54 -26.09
CA TRP A 152 5.40 9.50 -26.57
C TRP A 152 5.81 9.70 -28.03
N ASP A 153 4.83 10.02 -28.87
CA ASP A 153 5.01 10.18 -30.31
C ASP A 153 5.47 11.61 -30.68
N ASN A 154 5.40 12.55 -29.74
CA ASN A 154 5.80 13.94 -29.95
C ASN A 154 7.28 14.12 -29.62
N LYS A 155 8.13 14.15 -30.65
CA LYS A 155 9.58 14.39 -30.53
C LYS A 155 9.97 15.85 -30.23
N GLU A 156 9.02 16.78 -30.20
CA GLU A 156 9.30 18.24 -30.24
C GLU A 156 9.36 18.96 -28.90
N MET A 157 9.67 18.30 -27.78
CA MET A 157 9.86 19.01 -26.50
C MET A 157 11.15 18.62 -25.78
N GLU A 158 12.26 18.55 -26.51
CA GLU A 158 13.55 18.84 -25.88
C GLU A 158 13.50 20.30 -25.38
N TYR A 159 13.46 20.47 -24.06
CA TYR A 159 13.81 21.75 -23.46
C TYR A 159 15.24 22.07 -23.91
N LYS A 160 15.38 23.07 -24.78
CA LYS A 160 16.69 23.67 -25.06
C LYS A 160 17.11 24.43 -23.81
N GLU A 161 18.30 24.11 -23.32
CA GLU A 161 18.97 24.75 -22.17
C GLU A 161 19.03 26.27 -22.29
#